data_AF-A0A2G4JLZ9-F1
#
_entry.id   AF-A0A2G4JLZ9-F1
#
_cell.length_a   1.000
_cell.length_b   1.000
_cell.length_c   1.000
_cell.angle_alpha   90.00
_cell.angle_beta   90.00
_cell.angle_gamma   90.00
#
_symmetry.space_group_name_H-M   'P 1'
#
loop_
_entity.id
_entity.type
_entity.pdbx_description
1 polymer ?
#
loop_
_entity_poly.entity_id
_entity_poly.type
_entity_poly.pdbx_seq_one_letter_code
_entity_poly.pdbx_strand_id
1 'polypeptide(L)'
;METEPRRAADAIATCLDARTGTQIWQQRLGGTYSASPVFAGGSIYFPAEQGVATVIAPGREFRRLATNRLDGGLLASMAVSGGSLFLRTDSYL
;
A
#
# COMPACT_ATOMS: atom_id res chain seq x y z
N MET A 1 -5.94 -26.56 -7.89
CA MET A 1 -6.98 -25.53 -7.67
C MET A 1 -6.41 -24.23 -8.19
N GLU A 2 -6.52 -24.01 -9.49
CA GLU A 2 -6.04 -22.79 -10.15
C GLU A 2 -6.96 -21.65 -9.72
N THR A 3 -6.43 -20.69 -8.98
CA THR A 3 -7.15 -19.47 -8.65
C THR A 3 -7.31 -18.66 -9.93
N GLU A 4 -8.55 -18.53 -10.39
CA GLU A 4 -9.01 -17.56 -11.39
C GLU A 4 -8.26 -16.22 -11.23
N PRO A 5 -7.80 -15.57 -12.32
CA PRO A 5 -7.14 -14.29 -12.23
C PRO A 5 -8.14 -13.28 -11.63
N ARG A 6 -7.91 -12.87 -10.37
CA ARG A 6 -8.70 -11.81 -9.74
C ARG A 6 -8.61 -10.59 -10.65
N ARG A 7 -9.77 -10.14 -11.14
CA ARG A 7 -9.93 -8.93 -11.95
C ARG A 7 -9.09 -7.82 -11.31
N ALA A 8 -8.17 -7.22 -12.07
CA ALA A 8 -7.34 -6.13 -11.56
C ALA A 8 -8.27 -5.02 -11.03
N ALA A 9 -8.34 -4.91 -9.71
CA ALA A 9 -9.04 -3.80 -9.09
C ALA A 9 -8.22 -2.54 -9.35
N ASP A 10 -8.92 -1.44 -9.55
CA ASP A 10 -8.28 -0.15 -9.73
C ASP A 10 -8.29 0.63 -8.43
N ALA A 11 -7.46 0.20 -7.48
CA ALA A 11 -7.39 0.89 -6.20
C ALA A 11 -6.89 2.33 -6.35
N ILE A 12 -7.48 3.20 -5.55
CA ILE A 12 -7.25 4.64 -5.56
C ILE A 12 -6.69 5.04 -4.20
N ALA A 13 -5.55 5.72 -4.20
CA ALA A 13 -5.07 6.46 -3.05
C ALA A 13 -5.55 7.91 -3.15
N THR A 14 -6.13 8.41 -2.07
CA THR A 14 -6.64 9.78 -1.99
C THR A 14 -6.00 10.49 -0.81
N CYS A 15 -5.55 11.72 -1.03
CA CYS A 15 -5.11 12.62 0.03
C CYS A 15 -6.15 13.73 0.20
N LEU A 16 -6.61 13.88 1.44
CA LEU A 16 -7.57 14.88 1.84
C LEU A 16 -6.91 15.86 2.81
N ASP A 17 -7.33 17.12 2.76
CA ASP A 17 -7.09 18.05 3.86
C ASP A 17 -7.88 17.56 5.08
N ALA A 18 -7.18 17.27 6.18
CA ALA A 18 -7.80 16.68 7.37
C ALA A 18 -8.82 17.59 8.06
N ARG A 19 -8.75 18.92 7.85
CA ARG A 19 -9.67 19.87 8.47
C ARG A 19 -10.93 20.06 7.64
N THR A 20 -10.77 20.14 6.33
CA THR A 20 -11.89 20.50 5.42
C THR A 20 -12.46 19.31 4.67
N GLY A 21 -11.76 18.18 4.63
CA GLY A 21 -12.09 17.04 3.77
C GLY A 21 -11.85 17.28 2.28
N THR A 22 -11.27 18.43 1.90
CA THR A 22 -11.01 18.76 0.49
C THR A 22 -9.98 17.81 -0.09
N GLN A 23 -10.28 17.24 -1.27
CA GLN A 23 -9.31 16.42 -1.99
C GLN A 23 -8.13 17.26 -2.46
N ILE A 24 -6.92 16.89 -2.04
CA ILE A 24 -5.67 17.50 -2.46
C ILE A 24 -5.18 16.80 -3.73
N TRP A 25 -5.14 15.47 -3.71
CA TRP A 25 -4.82 14.67 -4.87
C TRP A 25 -5.48 13.29 -4.79
N GLN A 26 -5.58 12.65 -5.94
CA GLN A 26 -6.10 11.30 -6.10
C GLN A 26 -5.24 10.59 -7.13
N GLN A 27 -4.76 9.39 -6.80
CA GLN A 27 -3.88 8.62 -7.65
C GLN A 27 -4.35 7.18 -7.75
N ARG A 28 -4.39 6.66 -8.97
CA ARG A 28 -4.63 5.25 -9.20
C ARG A 28 -3.34 4.48 -8.97
N LEU A 29 -3.35 3.55 -8.02
CA LEU A 29 -2.21 2.69 -7.73
C LEU A 29 -2.25 1.40 -8.55
N GLY A 30 -3.47 0.94 -8.88
CA GLY A 30 -3.69 -0.33 -9.56
C GLY A 30 -3.40 -1.53 -8.66
N GLY A 31 -4.10 -2.62 -8.89
CA GLY A 31 -4.04 -3.81 -8.04
C GLY A 31 -5.09 -3.78 -6.94
N THR A 32 -5.10 -4.87 -6.15
CA THR A 32 -6.11 -5.12 -5.12
C THR A 32 -5.49 -4.89 -3.76
N TYR A 33 -6.15 -4.11 -2.92
CA TYR A 33 -5.64 -3.77 -1.59
C TYR A 33 -6.68 -4.17 -0.55
N SER A 34 -6.31 -5.12 0.29
CA SER A 34 -7.05 -5.45 1.52
C SER A 34 -6.42 -4.78 2.75
N ALA A 35 -5.12 -4.47 2.68
CA ALA A 35 -4.38 -3.88 3.78
C ALA A 35 -4.56 -2.35 3.84
N SER A 36 -4.44 -1.81 5.05
CA SER A 36 -4.42 -0.36 5.26
C SER A 36 -3.03 0.23 4.96
N PRO A 37 -2.95 1.48 4.49
CA PRO A 37 -1.67 2.17 4.37
C PRO A 37 -1.04 2.44 5.73
N VAL A 38 0.29 2.38 5.79
CA VAL A 38 1.08 2.59 7.02
C VAL A 38 2.09 3.71 6.79
N PHE A 39 2.20 4.64 7.74
CA PHE A 39 3.27 5.64 7.76
C PHE A 39 4.39 5.22 8.73
N ALA A 40 5.61 5.10 8.22
CA ALA A 40 6.78 4.74 9.02
C ALA A 40 8.05 5.30 8.37
N GLY A 41 9.04 5.68 9.18
CA GLY A 41 10.35 6.10 8.65
C GLY A 41 10.30 7.24 7.62
N GLY A 42 9.28 8.11 7.68
CA GLY A 42 9.11 9.22 6.73
C GLY A 42 8.45 8.85 5.39
N SER A 43 7.96 7.62 5.23
CA SER A 43 7.31 7.14 4.00
C SER A 43 5.94 6.52 4.30
N ILE A 44 5.05 6.51 3.31
CA ILE A 44 3.75 5.82 3.38
C ILE A 44 3.81 4.58 2.49
N TYR A 45 3.40 3.45 3.03
CA TYR A 45 3.46 2.15 2.38
C TYR A 45 2.06 1.60 2.12
N PHE A 46 1.85 1.06 0.92
CA PHE A 46 0.60 0.45 0.46
C PHE A 46 0.86 -1.00 0.06
N PRO A 47 0.55 -1.99 0.92
CA PRO A 47 0.69 -3.41 0.58
C PRO A 47 -0.50 -3.87 -0.27
N ALA A 48 -0.21 -4.42 -1.45
CA ALA A 48 -1.19 -4.98 -2.36
C ALA A 48 -1.21 -6.52 -2.30
N GLU A 49 -2.37 -7.11 -2.55
CA GLU A 49 -2.57 -8.56 -2.54
C GLU A 49 -1.69 -9.29 -3.56
N GLN A 50 -1.18 -8.60 -4.58
CA GLN A 50 -0.28 -9.16 -5.59
C GLN A 50 1.18 -9.28 -5.12
N GLY A 51 1.46 -9.10 -3.82
CA GLY A 51 2.82 -9.17 -3.28
C GLY A 51 3.66 -7.92 -3.54
N VAL A 52 3.01 -6.82 -3.92
CA VAL A 52 3.66 -5.55 -4.27
C VAL A 52 3.36 -4.52 -3.18
N ALA A 53 4.39 -3.88 -2.64
CA ALA A 53 4.25 -2.75 -1.75
C ALA A 53 4.68 -1.46 -2.46
N THR A 54 3.73 -0.56 -2.70
CA THR A 54 4.01 0.79 -3.24
C THR A 54 4.41 1.72 -2.09
N VAL A 55 5.51 2.46 -2.25
CA VAL A 55 6.01 3.42 -1.26
C VAL A 55 5.95 4.82 -1.82
N ILE A 56 5.37 5.76 -1.06
CA ILE A 56 5.26 7.16 -1.48
C ILE A 56 5.80 8.10 -0.40
N ALA A 57 6.20 9.29 -0.81
CA ALA A 57 6.50 10.38 0.10
C ALA A 57 5.19 10.98 0.65
N PRO A 58 5.16 11.41 1.92
CA PRO A 58 4.06 12.23 2.42
C PRO A 58 4.07 13.61 1.74
N GLY A 59 2.90 14.23 1.56
CA GLY A 59 2.81 15.59 1.08
C GLY A 59 1.56 15.91 0.29
N ARG A 60 1.48 17.17 -0.15
CA ARG A 60 0.38 17.70 -0.97
C ARG A 60 0.51 17.38 -2.47
N GLU A 61 1.52 16.62 -2.84
CA GLU A 61 1.74 16.11 -4.19
C GLU A 61 2.00 14.61 -4.11
N PHE A 62 1.45 13.85 -5.05
CA PHE A 62 1.76 12.43 -5.16
C PHE A 62 3.20 12.24 -5.64
N ARG A 63 4.01 11.51 -4.87
CA ARG A 63 5.37 11.13 -5.28
C ARG A 63 5.67 9.70 -4.86
N ARG A 64 5.71 8.78 -5.82
CA ARG A 64 6.17 7.41 -5.60
C ARG A 64 7.68 7.40 -5.40
N LEU A 65 8.13 6.81 -4.30
CA LEU A 65 9.53 6.64 -3.94
C LEU A 65 10.07 5.29 -4.41
N ALA A 66 9.28 4.22 -4.24
CA ALA A 66 9.70 2.87 -4.58
C ALA A 66 8.51 1.94 -4.82
N THR A 67 8.80 0.78 -5.39
CA THR A 67 7.91 -0.38 -5.48
C THR A 67 8.72 -1.61 -5.07
N ASN A 68 8.30 -2.27 -3.98
CA ASN A 68 8.94 -3.49 -3.50
C ASN A 68 8.07 -4.69 -3.87
N ARG A 69 8.70 -5.82 -4.21
CA ARG A 69 8.00 -7.08 -4.51
C ARG A 69 8.49 -8.18 -3.58
N LEU A 70 7.55 -8.95 -3.07
CA LEU A 70 7.77 -10.12 -2.23
C LEU A 70 7.05 -11.32 -2.83
N ASP A 71 7.50 -12.52 -2.48
CA ASP A 71 6.82 -13.76 -2.85
C ASP A 71 5.58 -13.97 -1.96
N GLY A 72 4.45 -14.27 -2.58
CA GLY A 72 3.15 -14.39 -1.90
C GLY A 72 2.41 -13.05 -1.77
N GLY A 73 1.11 -13.12 -1.45
CA GLY A 73 0.24 -11.95 -1.35
C GLY A 73 0.36 -11.18 -0.04
N LEU A 74 0.24 -9.85 -0.07
CA LEU A 74 0.22 -8.99 1.12
C LEU A 74 -1.22 -8.60 1.46
N LEU A 75 -1.87 -9.38 2.33
CA LEU A 75 -3.26 -9.15 2.73
C LEU A 75 -3.40 -8.35 4.03
N ALA A 76 -2.34 -8.23 4.82
CA ALA A 76 -2.33 -7.57 6.12
C ALA A 76 -1.56 -6.25 6.10
N SER A 77 -1.98 -5.30 6.93
CA SER A 77 -1.23 -4.07 7.20
C SER A 77 0.12 -4.39 7.85
N MET A 78 1.16 -3.63 7.50
CA MET A 78 2.50 -3.82 8.09
C MET A 78 2.53 -3.40 9.55
N ALA A 79 3.28 -4.13 10.37
CA ALA A 79 3.55 -3.73 11.75
C ALA A 79 4.87 -2.95 11.84
N VAL A 80 4.93 -1.94 12.69
CA VAL A 80 6.11 -1.08 12.88
C VAL A 80 6.60 -1.23 14.32
N SER A 81 7.86 -1.63 14.52
CA SER A 81 8.47 -1.70 15.85
C SER A 81 10.00 -1.62 15.75
N GLY A 82 10.64 -0.92 16.70
CA GLY A 82 12.10 -0.88 16.81
C GLY A 82 12.83 -0.37 15.55
N GLY A 83 12.20 0.52 14.77
CA GLY A 83 12.77 1.01 13.49
C GLY A 83 12.67 0.00 12.34
N SER A 84 11.91 -1.08 12.52
CA SER A 84 11.69 -2.13 11.52
C SER A 84 10.23 -2.22 11.09
N LEU A 85 10.03 -2.67 9.85
CA LEU A 85 8.74 -3.06 9.31
C LEU A 85 8.66 -4.58 9.30
N PHE A 86 7.58 -5.11 9.85
CA PHE A 86 7.26 -6.54 9.83
C PHE A 86 6.09 -6.74 8.87
N LEU A 87 6.29 -7.60 7.87
CA LEU A 87 5.30 -7.89 6.83
C LEU A 87 5.15 -9.40 6.72
N ARG A 88 3.89 -9.87 6.78
CA ARG A 88 3.53 -11.26 6.54
C ARG A 88 2.93 -11.40 5.15
N THR A 89 3.35 -12.43 4.41
CA THR A 89 2.69 -12.83 3.17
C THR A 89 1.70 -13.96 3.41
N ASP A 90 0.87 -14.31 2.43
CA ASP A 90 0.03 -15.50 2.51
C ASP A 90 0.82 -16.82 2.58
N SER A 91 2.11 -16.76 2.23
CA SER A 91 2.99 -17.93 2.12
C SER A 91 4.04 -17.99 3.24
N TYR A 92 4.43 -16.86 3.84
CA TYR A 92 5.51 -16.76 4.82
C TYR A 92 5.26 -15.66 5.87
N LEU A 93 5.98 -15.72 7.00
CA LEU A 93 5.92 -14.70 8.08
C LEU A 93 6.79 -13.48 7.80
#